data_AF-A0A831TGK4-F1
#
_entry.id   AF-A0A831TGK4-F1
#
_cell.length_a   1.000
_cell.length_b   1.000
_cell.length_c   1.000
_cell.angle_alpha   90.00
_cell.angle_beta   90.00
_cell.angle_gamma   90.00
#
_symmetry.space_group_name_H-M   'P 1'
#
loop_
_entity.id
_entity.type
_entity.pdbx_description
1 polymer ?
#
loop_
_entity_poly.entity_id
_entity_poly.type
_entity_poly.pdbx_seq_one_letter_code
_entity_poly.pdbx_strand_id
1 'polypeptide(L)'
;MRHQPLLRIGHRVLPTRSPNLALPEEDATGLEQPVGIRDHFPLRRLLALAWLLARDDHGLLPALLSRLLQPDAARALQHWLVRDNPYLGQDRAHEIVVNVVAPFALAYGEAVQQEELVCAAGELWARLPAGRGNAIVRRTAEQICGPHRLRVPTARAKQGLLHLYYAGCRQLRCYECPIAHLALAWRRARAEGAPLDEADQPEPAAQPGEQLW
;
A
#
# COMPACT_ATOMS: atom_id res chain seq x y z
N MET A 1 -50.76 25.17 -1.32
CA MET A 1 -49.86 26.35 -1.33
C MET A 1 -49.29 26.56 0.06
N ARG A 2 -48.07 26.10 0.31
CA ARG A 2 -47.30 26.40 1.54
C ARG A 2 -45.89 26.74 1.10
N HIS A 3 -45.49 27.98 1.33
CA HIS A 3 -44.17 28.53 1.02
C HIS A 3 -43.13 27.94 1.99
N GLN A 4 -42.07 27.32 1.46
CA GLN A 4 -40.83 27.08 2.19
C GLN A 4 -39.94 28.33 2.07
N PRO A 5 -39.31 28.81 3.15
CA PRO A 5 -38.25 29.80 3.04
C PRO A 5 -36.90 29.11 2.81
N LEU A 6 -36.22 29.56 1.76
CA LEU A 6 -34.84 29.23 1.40
C LEU A 6 -33.88 29.66 2.52
N LEU A 7 -33.17 28.70 3.11
CA LEU A 7 -32.02 28.94 3.97
C LEU A 7 -30.86 29.46 3.10
N ARG A 8 -30.62 30.77 3.17
CA ARG A 8 -29.41 31.43 2.68
C ARG A 8 -28.22 30.96 3.51
N ILE A 9 -27.42 30.05 2.97
CA ILE A 9 -26.08 29.73 3.50
C ILE A 9 -25.18 30.91 3.13
N GLY A 10 -24.81 31.70 4.14
CA GLY A 10 -23.86 32.79 3.98
C GLY A 10 -22.48 32.25 3.59
N HIS A 11 -21.97 32.69 2.44
CA HIS A 11 -20.57 32.53 2.07
C HIS A 11 -19.70 33.31 3.06
N ARG A 12 -19.13 32.61 4.03
CA ARG A 12 -18.04 33.15 4.85
C ARG A 12 -16.76 33.06 4.02
N VAL A 13 -16.38 34.17 3.41
CA VAL A 13 -15.06 34.38 2.84
C VAL A 13 -14.04 34.21 3.97
N LEU A 14 -13.29 33.11 3.96
CA LEU A 14 -12.15 32.93 4.86
C LEU A 14 -11.02 33.87 4.40
N PRO A 15 -10.37 34.61 5.31
CA PRO A 15 -9.26 35.48 4.94
C PRO A 15 -8.09 34.63 4.43
N THR A 16 -7.60 35.01 3.26
CA THR A 16 -6.34 34.55 2.69
C THR A 16 -5.16 35.12 3.47
N ARG A 17 -4.12 34.31 3.62
CA ARG A 17 -2.78 34.60 4.20
C ARG A 17 -2.71 34.78 5.71
N SER A 18 -2.22 33.74 6.39
CA SER A 18 -1.33 33.94 7.54
C SER A 18 0.14 33.81 7.09
N PRO A 19 1.02 34.73 7.52
CA PRO A 19 2.44 34.74 7.18
C PRO A 19 3.24 33.80 8.09
N ASN A 20 4.33 33.23 7.54
CA ASN A 20 5.48 32.64 8.21
C ASN A 20 5.28 32.16 9.66
N LEU A 21 4.96 30.86 9.81
CA LEU A 21 5.34 30.13 11.02
C LEU A 21 6.82 29.74 10.87
N ALA A 22 7.72 30.68 11.16
CA ALA A 22 9.14 30.39 11.27
C ALA A 22 9.34 29.46 12.47
N LEU A 23 9.73 28.21 12.20
CA LEU A 23 10.33 27.36 13.23
C LEU A 23 11.68 27.98 13.60
N PRO A 24 12.08 27.98 14.88
CA PRO A 24 13.38 28.51 15.28
C PRO A 24 14.50 27.78 14.54
N GLU A 25 15.39 28.55 13.90
CA GLU A 25 16.65 28.07 13.36
C GLU A 25 17.54 27.70 14.56
N GLU A 26 17.56 26.42 14.92
CA GLU A 26 18.58 25.89 15.82
C GLU A 26 19.88 25.70 15.04
N ASP A 27 20.94 26.33 15.53
CA ASP A 27 22.29 26.37 15.00
C ASP A 27 22.80 24.99 14.56
N ALA A 28 22.87 24.79 13.24
CA ALA A 28 23.47 23.62 12.62
C ALA A 28 25.00 23.76 12.59
N THR A 29 25.65 23.57 13.74
CA THR A 29 27.11 23.38 13.77
C THR A 29 27.46 22.17 14.65
N GLY A 30 27.82 21.05 14.00
CA GLY A 30 28.68 20.04 14.62
C GLY A 30 28.05 18.83 15.32
N LEU A 31 26.94 18.28 14.81
CA LEU A 31 26.53 16.91 15.17
C LEU A 31 26.63 16.00 13.94
N GLU A 32 27.74 15.28 13.87
CA GLU A 32 27.86 14.09 13.03
C GLU A 32 26.66 13.19 13.30
N GLN A 33 25.79 13.01 12.29
CA GLN A 33 24.59 12.20 12.45
C GLN A 33 24.99 10.73 12.56
N PRO A 34 24.67 10.03 13.66
CA PRO A 34 24.86 8.60 13.70
C PRO A 34 23.88 7.94 12.74
N VAL A 35 24.43 7.14 11.83
CA VAL A 35 23.69 6.18 11.01
C VAL A 35 22.83 5.31 11.95
N GLY A 36 21.50 5.40 11.86
CA GLY A 36 20.64 4.27 12.26
C GLY A 36 19.41 4.51 13.13
N ILE A 37 18.93 5.74 13.38
CA ILE A 37 17.60 5.91 13.98
C ILE A 37 16.56 6.06 12.87
N ARG A 38 15.80 4.99 12.60
CA ARG A 38 14.60 5.08 11.74
C ARG A 38 13.55 5.86 12.49
N ASP A 39 13.50 7.16 12.24
CA ASP A 39 12.54 8.13 12.75
C ASP A 39 11.07 7.63 12.69
N HIS A 40 10.65 6.98 13.76
CA HIS A 40 9.25 6.70 14.07
C HIS A 40 8.60 7.90 14.76
N PHE A 41 8.98 9.14 14.41
CA PHE A 41 8.48 10.33 15.07
C PHE A 41 6.98 10.52 14.80
N PRO A 42 6.11 10.38 15.82
CA PRO A 42 4.67 10.57 15.66
C PRO A 42 4.34 11.97 15.13
N LEU A 43 5.12 12.98 15.56
CA LEU A 43 4.95 14.37 15.16
C LEU A 43 5.09 14.56 13.64
N ARG A 44 6.10 14.00 12.97
CA ARG A 44 6.24 14.13 11.50
C ARG A 44 5.04 13.56 10.76
N ARG A 45 4.44 12.47 11.26
CA ARG A 45 3.24 11.88 10.64
C ARG A 45 2.01 12.75 10.83
N LEU A 46 1.84 13.33 12.02
CA LEU A 46 0.76 14.27 12.31
C LEU A 46 0.89 15.53 11.44
N LEU A 47 2.10 16.07 11.31
CA LEU A 47 2.39 17.21 10.44
C LEU A 47 2.13 16.87 8.96
N ALA A 48 2.55 15.69 8.49
CA ALA A 48 2.27 15.23 7.13
C ALA A 48 0.76 15.17 6.84
N LEU A 49 -0.04 14.65 7.77
CA LEU A 49 -1.49 14.58 7.64
C LEU A 49 -2.14 15.97 7.73
N ALA A 50 -1.74 16.78 8.71
CA ALA A 50 -2.25 18.15 8.87
C ALA A 50 -1.99 18.97 7.61
N TRP A 51 -0.82 18.81 6.99
CA TRP A 51 -0.47 19.44 5.73
C TRP A 51 -1.39 18.99 4.58
N LEU A 52 -1.67 17.68 4.44
CA LEU A 52 -2.60 17.18 3.43
C LEU A 52 -4.02 17.73 3.63
N LEU A 53 -4.48 17.77 4.88
CA LEU A 53 -5.79 18.32 5.24
C LEU A 53 -5.90 19.83 4.93
N ALA A 54 -4.83 20.59 5.18
CA ALA A 54 -4.81 22.03 4.95
C ALA A 54 -4.80 22.42 3.46
N ARG A 55 -4.38 21.51 2.57
CA ARG A 55 -4.26 21.79 1.13
C ARG A 55 -5.49 21.39 0.32
N ASP A 56 -6.20 20.35 0.72
CA ASP A 56 -7.31 19.80 -0.07
C ASP A 56 -8.66 20.34 0.43
N ASP A 57 -9.12 21.45 -0.16
CA ASP A 57 -10.35 22.18 0.22
C ASP A 57 -11.64 21.34 0.14
N HIS A 58 -11.65 20.31 -0.71
CA HIS A 58 -12.78 19.41 -0.90
C HIS A 58 -12.72 18.15 -0.02
N GLY A 59 -11.71 18.05 0.86
CA GLY A 59 -11.49 16.91 1.74
C GLY A 59 -10.66 15.78 1.11
N LEU A 60 -10.11 14.93 1.98
CA LEU A 60 -9.17 13.86 1.58
C LEU A 60 -9.83 12.76 0.77
N LEU A 61 -11.07 12.38 1.10
CA LEU A 61 -11.73 11.26 0.43
C LEU A 61 -12.03 11.57 -1.05
N PRO A 62 -12.71 12.67 -1.41
CA PRO A 62 -12.90 13.03 -2.82
C PRO A 62 -11.58 13.22 -3.57
N ALA A 63 -10.55 13.77 -2.91
CA ALA A 63 -9.23 13.90 -3.50
C ALA A 63 -8.60 12.53 -3.82
N LEU A 64 -8.65 11.59 -2.88
CA LEU A 64 -8.14 10.22 -3.05
C LEU A 64 -8.88 9.49 -4.18
N LEU A 65 -10.22 9.48 -4.15
CA LEU A 65 -11.03 8.74 -5.13
C LEU A 65 -10.84 9.26 -6.55
N SER A 66 -10.79 10.58 -6.74
CA SER A 66 -10.57 11.17 -8.08
C SER A 66 -9.20 10.84 -8.68
N ARG A 67 -8.21 10.52 -7.85
CA ARG A 67 -6.87 10.10 -8.31
C ARG A 67 -6.79 8.60 -8.53
N LEU A 68 -7.52 7.83 -7.73
CA LEU A 68 -7.63 6.38 -7.91
C LEU A 68 -8.23 6.00 -9.27
N LEU A 69 -9.18 6.78 -9.76
CA LEU A 69 -9.84 6.56 -11.04
C LEU A 69 -9.02 7.01 -12.26
N GLN A 70 -7.78 7.49 -12.07
CA GLN A 70 -6.90 7.88 -13.18
C GLN A 70 -6.16 6.66 -13.75
N PRO A 71 -5.82 6.65 -15.05
CA PRO A 71 -5.08 5.54 -15.68
C PRO A 71 -3.76 5.18 -14.99
N ASP A 72 -3.05 6.18 -14.43
CA ASP A 72 -1.82 6.02 -13.65
C ASP A 72 -2.06 6.36 -12.17
N ALA A 73 -3.04 5.69 -11.57
CA ALA A 73 -3.45 5.89 -10.18
C ALA A 73 -2.29 5.83 -9.19
N ALA A 74 -1.34 4.90 -9.39
CA ALA A 74 -0.20 4.73 -8.49
C ALA A 74 0.67 6.00 -8.44
N ARG A 75 1.00 6.56 -9.61
CA ARG A 75 1.78 7.80 -9.70
C ARG A 75 0.96 9.00 -9.24
N ALA A 76 -0.32 9.08 -9.61
CA ALA A 76 -1.20 10.18 -9.23
C ALA A 76 -1.33 10.28 -7.70
N LEU A 77 -1.54 9.15 -7.02
CA LEU A 77 -1.62 9.09 -5.56
C LEU A 77 -0.29 9.42 -4.89
N GLN A 78 0.82 8.83 -5.34
CA GLN A 78 2.15 9.11 -4.77
C GLN A 78 2.54 10.58 -4.96
N HIS A 79 2.35 11.11 -6.16
CA HIS A 79 2.61 12.53 -6.45
C HIS A 79 1.74 13.43 -5.58
N TRP A 80 0.44 13.15 -5.45
CA TRP A 80 -0.44 13.94 -4.59
C TRP A 80 0.00 13.92 -3.13
N LEU A 81 0.38 12.75 -2.59
CA LEU A 81 0.82 12.61 -1.21
C LEU A 81 2.08 13.45 -0.91
N VAL A 82 3.05 13.42 -1.82
CA VAL A 82 4.38 14.03 -1.60
C VAL A 82 4.51 15.48 -2.09
N ARG A 83 3.69 15.91 -3.06
CA ARG A 83 3.80 17.24 -3.68
C ARG A 83 3.76 18.31 -2.60
N ASP A 84 4.82 19.10 -2.49
CA ASP A 84 4.99 20.20 -1.52
C ASP A 84 4.88 19.79 -0.03
N ASN A 85 4.86 18.49 0.29
CA ASN A 85 4.77 17.99 1.66
C ASN A 85 6.18 17.67 2.22
N PRO A 86 6.78 18.54 3.04
CA PRO A 86 8.15 18.34 3.54
C PRO A 86 8.26 17.20 4.56
N TYR A 87 7.12 16.68 5.04
CA TYR A 87 7.07 15.64 6.06
C TYR A 87 6.85 14.23 5.47
N LEU A 88 6.64 14.12 4.15
CA LEU A 88 6.30 12.87 3.49
C LEU A 88 7.14 12.60 2.24
N GLY A 89 8.06 11.64 2.34
CA GLY A 89 8.86 11.16 1.20
C GLY A 89 8.19 10.06 0.38
N GLN A 90 8.74 9.79 -0.80
CA GLN A 90 8.23 8.79 -1.77
C GLN A 90 8.08 7.39 -1.18
N ASP A 91 9.10 6.90 -0.47
CA ASP A 91 9.06 5.57 0.18
C ASP A 91 7.86 5.45 1.13
N ARG A 92 7.58 6.49 1.93
CA ARG A 92 6.44 6.47 2.85
C ARG A 92 5.12 6.63 2.10
N ALA A 93 5.06 7.44 1.05
CA ALA A 93 3.87 7.57 0.22
C ALA A 93 3.50 6.23 -0.42
N HIS A 94 4.48 5.49 -0.96
CA HIS A 94 4.27 4.14 -1.47
C HIS A 94 3.70 3.20 -0.38
N GLU A 95 4.27 3.18 0.82
CA GLU A 95 3.76 2.38 1.93
C GLU A 95 2.33 2.80 2.37
N ILE A 96 1.99 4.09 2.30
CA ILE A 96 0.62 4.55 2.55
C ILE A 96 -0.33 4.03 1.48
N VAL A 97 0.07 4.10 0.20
CA VAL A 97 -0.77 3.63 -0.90
C VAL A 97 -1.04 2.13 -0.77
N VAL A 98 -0.01 1.34 -0.50
CA VAL A 98 -0.09 -0.12 -0.36
C VAL A 98 -0.89 -0.56 0.87
N ASN A 99 -0.62 0.03 2.04
CA ASN A 99 -1.15 -0.49 3.31
C ASN A 99 -2.45 0.19 3.74
N VAL A 100 -2.76 1.37 3.18
CA VAL A 100 -3.92 2.17 3.60
C VAL A 100 -4.83 2.42 2.43
N VAL A 101 -4.36 3.12 1.38
CA VAL A 101 -5.24 3.62 0.31
C VAL A 101 -5.90 2.49 -0.46
N ALA A 102 -5.14 1.51 -0.95
CA ALA A 102 -5.69 0.44 -1.77
C ALA A 102 -6.68 -0.45 -0.99
N PRO A 103 -6.36 -0.95 0.23
CA PRO A 103 -7.32 -1.71 1.04
C PRO A 103 -8.55 -0.89 1.44
N PHE A 104 -8.35 0.38 1.80
CA PHE A 104 -9.46 1.27 2.14
C PHE A 104 -10.39 1.49 0.95
N ALA A 105 -9.85 1.80 -0.23
CA ALA A 105 -10.66 2.09 -1.41
C ALA A 105 -11.46 0.86 -1.86
N LEU A 106 -10.87 -0.33 -1.76
CA LEU A 106 -11.56 -1.59 -2.04
C LEU A 106 -12.76 -1.78 -1.09
N ALA A 107 -12.52 -1.70 0.23
CA ALA A 107 -13.57 -1.85 1.24
C ALA A 107 -14.64 -0.75 1.16
N TYR A 108 -14.23 0.49 0.87
CA TYR A 108 -15.14 1.60 0.67
C TYR A 108 -16.03 1.38 -0.56
N GLY A 109 -15.44 1.01 -1.70
CA GLY A 109 -16.17 0.69 -2.93
C GLY A 109 -17.19 -0.43 -2.74
N GLU A 110 -16.82 -1.49 -2.01
CA GLU A 110 -17.75 -2.57 -1.63
C GLU A 110 -18.91 -2.05 -0.76
N ALA A 111 -18.59 -1.24 0.27
CA ALA A 111 -19.59 -0.71 1.20
C ALA A 111 -20.59 0.24 0.53
N VAL A 112 -20.16 1.02 -0.46
CA VAL A 112 -21.03 1.93 -1.23
C VAL A 112 -21.55 1.33 -2.54
N GLN A 113 -21.26 0.04 -2.79
CA GLN A 113 -21.65 -0.70 -4.00
C GLN A 113 -21.23 -0.01 -5.31
N GLN A 114 -20.03 0.58 -5.34
CA GLN A 114 -19.45 1.21 -6.53
C GLN A 114 -18.43 0.27 -7.17
N GLU A 115 -18.87 -0.51 -8.14
CA GLU A 115 -18.05 -1.53 -8.81
C GLU A 115 -16.81 -0.94 -9.50
N GLU A 116 -16.92 0.26 -10.08
CA GLU A 116 -15.78 0.97 -10.68
C GLU A 116 -14.65 1.19 -9.67
N LEU A 117 -14.98 1.57 -8.42
CA LEU A 117 -13.98 1.77 -7.36
C LEU A 117 -13.35 0.45 -6.93
N VAL A 118 -14.15 -0.62 -6.83
CA VAL A 118 -13.67 -1.96 -6.47
C VAL A 118 -12.67 -2.45 -7.51
N CYS A 119 -13.03 -2.32 -8.80
CA CYS A 119 -12.16 -2.68 -9.92
C CYS A 119 -10.88 -1.83 -9.93
N ALA A 120 -10.98 -0.51 -9.87
CA ALA A 120 -9.82 0.38 -9.88
C ALA A 120 -8.87 0.14 -8.69
N ALA A 121 -9.41 -0.05 -7.49
CA ALA A 121 -8.63 -0.38 -6.31
C ALA A 121 -7.95 -1.76 -6.43
N GLY A 122 -8.67 -2.76 -6.91
CA GLY A 122 -8.15 -4.11 -7.13
C GLY A 122 -7.01 -4.14 -8.15
N GLU A 123 -7.18 -3.46 -9.28
CA GLU A 123 -6.17 -3.33 -10.33
C GLU A 123 -4.94 -2.55 -9.86
N LEU A 124 -5.14 -1.45 -9.13
CA LEU A 124 -4.04 -0.71 -8.52
C LEU A 124 -3.26 -1.65 -7.59
N TRP A 125 -3.95 -2.34 -6.68
CA TRP A 125 -3.30 -3.16 -5.67
C TRP A 125 -2.55 -4.35 -6.27
N ALA A 126 -3.08 -4.94 -7.34
CA ALA A 126 -2.43 -6.02 -8.08
C ALA A 126 -1.12 -5.58 -8.75
N ARG A 127 -1.05 -4.33 -9.24
CA ARG A 127 0.11 -3.78 -9.96
C ARG A 127 1.17 -3.12 -9.07
N LEU A 128 0.81 -2.74 -7.85
CA LEU A 128 1.75 -2.06 -6.94
C LEU A 128 2.98 -2.95 -6.65
N PRO A 129 4.20 -2.43 -6.83
CA PRO A 129 5.41 -3.18 -6.53
C PRO A 129 5.50 -3.41 -5.03
N ALA A 130 6.19 -4.47 -4.66
CA ALA A 130 6.36 -4.82 -3.27
C ALA A 130 7.44 -3.92 -2.62
N GLY A 131 7.10 -3.18 -1.55
CA GLY A 131 8.03 -2.27 -0.84
C GLY A 131 9.30 -2.93 -0.25
N ARG A 132 10.15 -2.17 0.47
CA ARG A 132 11.51 -2.59 0.92
C ARG A 132 11.60 -3.89 1.74
N GLY A 133 10.46 -4.45 2.16
CA GLY A 133 10.35 -5.81 2.66
C GLY A 133 10.27 -5.89 4.18
N ASN A 134 9.57 -6.91 4.66
CA ASN A 134 9.31 -7.14 6.08
C ASN A 134 9.94 -8.50 6.48
N ALA A 135 10.67 -8.54 7.60
CA ALA A 135 11.28 -9.76 8.11
C ALA A 135 10.24 -10.87 8.34
N ILE A 136 9.01 -10.50 8.73
CA ILE A 136 7.88 -11.42 8.88
C ILE A 136 7.51 -12.04 7.53
N VAL A 137 7.42 -11.24 6.47
CA VAL A 137 7.12 -11.72 5.11
C VAL A 137 8.17 -12.72 4.64
N ARG A 138 9.46 -12.38 4.81
CA ARG A 138 10.57 -13.26 4.44
C ARG A 138 10.52 -14.58 5.20
N ARG A 139 10.39 -14.53 6.53
CA ARG A 139 10.29 -15.73 7.38
C ARG A 139 9.09 -16.60 7.01
N THR A 140 7.97 -15.98 6.67
CA THR A 140 6.75 -16.70 6.28
C THR A 140 6.94 -17.40 4.94
N ALA A 141 7.56 -16.73 3.96
CA ALA A 141 7.91 -17.33 2.68
C ALA A 141 8.90 -18.50 2.86
N GLU A 142 9.95 -18.33 3.68
CA GLU A 142 10.90 -19.39 4.03
C GLU A 142 10.22 -20.58 4.72
N GLN A 143 9.26 -20.32 5.61
CA GLN A 143 8.49 -21.38 6.27
C GLN A 143 7.62 -22.17 5.29
N ILE A 144 7.06 -21.51 4.27
CA ILE A 144 6.18 -22.14 3.28
C ILE A 144 6.99 -22.90 2.22
N CYS A 145 8.05 -22.29 1.70
CA CYS A 145 8.80 -22.78 0.54
C CYS A 145 10.13 -23.48 0.92
N GLY A 146 10.50 -23.47 2.19
CA GLY A 146 11.77 -24.03 2.66
C GLY A 146 12.96 -23.33 1.99
N PRO A 147 13.93 -24.09 1.44
CA PRO A 147 15.10 -23.52 0.78
C PRO A 147 14.78 -22.87 -0.58
N HIS A 148 13.59 -23.10 -1.14
CA HIS A 148 13.20 -22.53 -2.42
C HIS A 148 12.81 -21.07 -2.27
N ARG A 149 13.36 -20.20 -3.13
CA ARG A 149 13.05 -18.78 -3.12
C ARG A 149 11.72 -18.54 -3.83
N LEU A 150 10.72 -18.07 -3.07
CA LEU A 150 9.49 -17.53 -3.64
C LEU A 150 9.68 -16.05 -3.98
N ARG A 151 9.53 -15.69 -5.26
CA ARG A 151 9.48 -14.29 -5.68
C ARG A 151 8.12 -13.70 -5.31
N VAL A 152 8.12 -12.60 -4.56
CA VAL A 152 6.91 -11.89 -4.12
C VAL A 152 6.96 -10.46 -4.67
N PRO A 153 6.65 -10.28 -5.97
CA PRO A 153 6.92 -9.02 -6.68
C PRO A 153 5.90 -7.93 -6.37
N THR A 154 4.70 -8.29 -5.92
CA THR A 154 3.60 -7.34 -5.70
C THR A 154 3.35 -7.07 -4.22
N ALA A 155 2.89 -5.86 -3.94
CA ALA A 155 2.43 -5.43 -2.63
C ALA A 155 1.31 -6.33 -2.09
N ARG A 156 0.33 -6.68 -2.95
CA ARG A 156 -0.77 -7.59 -2.62
C ARG A 156 -0.26 -8.96 -2.17
N ALA A 157 0.73 -9.54 -2.85
CA ALA A 157 1.30 -10.82 -2.46
C ALA A 157 2.04 -10.74 -1.10
N LYS A 158 2.74 -9.63 -0.82
CA LYS A 158 3.33 -9.40 0.52
C LYS A 158 2.28 -9.30 1.62
N GLN A 159 1.16 -8.64 1.35
CA GLN A 159 0.04 -8.56 2.30
C GLN A 159 -0.60 -9.94 2.53
N GLY A 160 -0.74 -10.75 1.48
CA GLY A 160 -1.15 -12.16 1.61
C GLY A 160 -0.25 -12.96 2.56
N LEU A 161 1.08 -12.82 2.42
CA LEU A 161 2.02 -13.47 3.34
C LEU A 161 1.92 -12.97 4.79
N LEU A 162 1.70 -11.66 5.00
CA LEU A 162 1.43 -11.14 6.35
C LEU A 162 0.15 -11.72 6.93
N HIS A 163 -0.91 -11.81 6.13
CA HIS A 163 -2.17 -12.43 6.54
C HIS A 163 -1.96 -13.90 6.95
N LEU A 164 -1.27 -14.69 6.12
CA LEU A 164 -0.96 -16.09 6.41
C LEU A 164 -0.14 -16.26 7.70
N TYR A 165 0.83 -15.36 7.92
CA TYR A 165 1.60 -15.34 9.16
C TYR A 165 0.70 -15.26 10.40
N TYR A 166 -0.20 -14.27 10.43
CA TYR A 166 -1.05 -14.02 11.58
C TYR A 166 -2.21 -15.01 11.72
N ALA A 167 -2.76 -15.49 10.60
CA ALA A 167 -3.91 -16.39 10.59
C ALA A 167 -3.55 -17.85 10.92
N GLY A 168 -2.33 -18.30 10.60
CA GLY A 168 -1.96 -19.70 10.86
C GLY A 168 -0.48 -20.04 10.90
N CYS A 169 0.39 -19.45 10.05
CA CYS A 169 1.79 -19.89 9.98
C CYS A 169 2.54 -19.69 11.30
N ARG A 170 2.22 -18.63 12.07
CA ARG A 170 2.83 -18.40 13.39
C ARG A 170 2.53 -19.54 14.39
N GLN A 171 1.35 -20.15 14.31
CA GLN A 171 0.91 -21.24 15.20
C GLN A 171 1.05 -22.62 14.56
N LEU A 172 1.69 -22.73 13.39
CA LEU A 172 1.86 -23.98 12.64
C LEU A 172 0.55 -24.69 12.29
N ARG A 173 -0.52 -23.93 12.05
CA ARG A 173 -1.85 -24.45 11.66
C ARG A 173 -1.90 -24.82 10.16
N CYS A 174 -0.98 -25.67 9.72
CA CYS A 174 -0.85 -26.04 8.31
C CYS A 174 -2.11 -26.72 7.75
N TYR A 175 -2.93 -27.35 8.59
CA TYR A 175 -4.20 -27.98 8.20
C TYR A 175 -5.32 -26.99 7.88
N GLU A 176 -5.13 -25.70 8.14
CA GLU A 176 -6.05 -24.61 7.74
C GLU A 176 -5.40 -23.66 6.72
N CYS A 177 -4.15 -23.92 6.35
CA CYS A 177 -3.40 -23.03 5.48
C CYS A 177 -3.87 -23.21 4.04
N PRO A 178 -4.37 -22.16 3.35
CA PRO A 178 -4.87 -22.29 1.98
C PRO A 178 -3.77 -22.75 1.02
N ILE A 179 -2.51 -22.37 1.24
CA ILE A 179 -1.38 -22.84 0.43
C ILE A 179 -1.14 -24.35 0.62
N ALA A 180 -1.26 -24.87 1.85
CA ALA A 180 -1.10 -26.30 2.09
C ALA A 180 -2.22 -27.10 1.41
N HIS A 181 -3.46 -26.62 1.46
CA HIS A 181 -4.58 -27.24 0.74
C HIS A 181 -4.36 -27.24 -0.77
N LEU A 182 -3.89 -26.13 -1.35
CA LEU A 182 -3.55 -26.06 -2.77
C LEU A 182 -2.42 -27.03 -3.14
N ALA A 183 -1.36 -27.12 -2.34
CA ALA A 183 -0.26 -28.04 -2.59
C ALA A 183 -0.70 -29.52 -2.53
N LEU A 184 -1.59 -29.87 -1.60
CA LEU A 184 -2.16 -31.23 -1.52
C LEU A 184 -3.06 -31.53 -2.72
N ALA A 185 -3.90 -30.58 -3.14
CA ALA A 185 -4.73 -30.71 -4.33
C ALA A 185 -3.88 -30.91 -5.59
N TRP A 186 -2.84 -30.11 -5.77
CA TRP A 186 -1.89 -30.23 -6.89
C TRP A 186 -1.19 -31.59 -6.90
N ARG A 187 -0.72 -32.07 -5.73
CA ARG A 187 -0.11 -33.41 -5.62
C ARG A 187 -1.06 -34.54 -5.99
N ARG A 188 -2.34 -34.44 -5.61
CA ARG A 188 -3.37 -35.44 -5.97
C ARG A 188 -3.62 -35.44 -7.48
N ALA A 189 -3.87 -34.27 -8.06
CA ALA A 189 -4.07 -34.13 -9.50
C ALA A 189 -2.89 -34.71 -10.31
N ARG A 190 -1.66 -34.46 -9.86
CA ARG A 190 -0.45 -35.00 -10.48
C ARG A 190 -0.33 -36.53 -10.35
N ALA A 191 -0.75 -37.10 -9.22
CA ALA A 191 -0.78 -38.55 -9.02
C ALA A 191 -1.86 -39.24 -9.88
N GLU A 192 -2.95 -38.54 -10.16
CA GLU A 192 -4.07 -38.99 -11.02
C GLU A 192 -3.80 -38.78 -12.52
N GLY A 193 -2.64 -38.22 -12.89
CA GLY A 193 -2.25 -38.04 -14.28
C GLY A 193 -2.93 -36.86 -14.99
N ALA A 194 -3.46 -35.88 -14.25
CA ALA A 194 -4.02 -34.68 -14.84
C ALA A 194 -2.92 -33.92 -15.64
N PRO A 195 -3.24 -33.43 -16.86
CA PRO A 195 -2.29 -32.62 -17.61
C PRO A 195 -1.98 -31.34 -16.84
N LEU A 196 -0.69 -31.03 -16.68
CA LEU A 196 -0.25 -29.75 -16.16
C LEU A 196 -0.47 -28.72 -17.27
N ASP A 197 -1.13 -27.60 -16.96
CA ASP A 197 -1.12 -26.44 -17.86
C ASP A 197 0.34 -26.07 -18.18
N GLU A 198 0.66 -25.84 -19.45
CA GLU A 198 2.03 -25.56 -19.92
C GLU A 198 2.67 -24.33 -19.23
N ALA A 199 1.87 -23.49 -18.56
CA ALA A 199 2.30 -22.35 -17.76
C ALA A 199 3.04 -22.72 -16.46
N ASP A 200 2.99 -23.97 -16.03
CA ASP A 200 3.57 -24.46 -14.75
C ASP A 200 4.94 -25.14 -14.93
N GLN A 201 5.52 -25.06 -16.14
CA GLN A 201 6.90 -25.51 -16.35
C GLN A 201 7.85 -24.62 -15.54
N PRO A 202 8.67 -25.18 -14.64
CA PRO A 202 9.63 -24.38 -13.90
C PRO A 202 10.54 -23.68 -14.90
N GLU A 203 10.56 -22.35 -14.87
CA GLU A 203 11.57 -21.54 -15.55
C GLU A 203 12.93 -22.19 -15.25
N PRO A 204 13.72 -22.56 -16.27
CA PRO A 204 15.01 -23.19 -16.04
C PRO A 204 15.80 -22.29 -15.10
N ALA A 205 16.31 -22.88 -14.01
CA ALA A 205 17.03 -22.16 -12.98
C ALA A 205 18.08 -21.25 -13.65
N ALA A 206 17.90 -19.94 -13.51
CA ALA A 206 18.82 -18.95 -14.04
C ALA A 206 20.23 -19.33 -13.60
N GLN A 207 21.09 -19.61 -14.57
CA GLN A 207 22.47 -19.98 -14.30
C GLN A 207 23.13 -18.84 -13.51
N PRO A 208 23.88 -19.14 -12.44
CA PRO A 208 24.60 -18.11 -11.69
C PRO A 208 25.74 -17.59 -12.57
N GLY A 209 25.47 -16.60 -13.42
CA GLY A 209 26.47 -16.08 -14.36
C GLY A 209 26.07 -14.87 -15.22
N GLU A 210 24.80 -14.64 -15.52
CA GLU A 210 24.42 -13.50 -16.37
C GLU A 210 23.99 -12.28 -15.54
N GLN A 211 25.00 -11.52 -15.11
CA GLN A 211 24.86 -10.08 -14.91
C GLN A 211 24.90 -9.43 -16.30
N LEU A 212 23.76 -8.95 -16.78
CA LEU A 212 23.69 -8.01 -17.90
C LEU A 212 23.29 -6.65 -17.32
N TRP A 213 24.21 -5.70 -17.54
CA TRP A 213 24.21 -4.24 -17.37
C TRP A 213 22.88 -3.55 -17.05
#